data_AF-A0A4Q2Z069-F1
#
_entry.id   AF-A0A4Q2Z069-F1
#
_cell.length_a   1.000
_cell.length_b   1.000
_cell.length_c   1.000
_cell.angle_alpha   90.00
_cell.angle_beta   90.00
_cell.angle_gamma   90.00
#
_symmetry.space_group_name_H-M   'P 1'
#
loop_
_entity.id
_entity.type
_entity.pdbx_description
1 polymer ?
#
loop_
_entity_poly.entity_id
_entity_poly.type
_entity_poly.pdbx_seq_one_letter_code
_entity_poly.pdbx_strand_id
1 'polypeptide(L)'
;HSKIATRALAADPEVVALAGETYVEVLARHGITGVLKHFPGLGRVPEDTHHFTAHVDLTKGDMESKDWIPFRRICRNTKAGIMLGHVNLTAIDPERPASCSAKVARGLIREEWGMKGLLVTDDFAMAPISHGPGGIVRATRESIAAGVDLVLISYDSSVVYDLLACLMEAP
;
A
#
# COMPACT_ATOMS: atom_id res chain seq x y z
N HIS A 1 4.74 9.35 14.79
CA HIS A 1 4.49 7.94 15.10
C HIS A 1 3.23 7.45 14.39
N SER A 2 3.26 6.29 13.75
CA SER A 2 2.15 5.73 12.95
C SER A 2 0.84 5.47 13.73
N LYS A 3 0.89 5.43 15.07
CA LYS A 3 -0.25 5.16 15.99
C LYS A 3 -1.09 3.94 15.59
N ILE A 4 -0.51 2.98 14.87
CA ILE A 4 -1.25 1.79 14.39
C ILE A 4 -1.82 0.98 15.56
N ALA A 5 -1.11 0.92 16.69
CA ALA A 5 -1.57 0.21 17.88
C ALA A 5 -2.94 0.68 18.41
N THR A 6 -3.34 1.94 18.18
CA THR A 6 -4.66 2.44 18.62
C THR A 6 -5.76 2.22 17.58
N ARG A 7 -5.41 1.76 16.37
CA ARG A 7 -6.30 1.54 15.23
C ARG A 7 -6.39 0.08 14.82
N ALA A 8 -5.43 -0.74 15.23
CA ALA A 8 -5.40 -2.17 14.95
C ALA A 8 -6.52 -2.88 15.72
N LEU A 9 -7.14 -3.87 15.08
CA LEU A 9 -8.22 -4.65 15.68
C LEU A 9 -7.73 -5.55 16.81
N ALA A 10 -6.50 -6.07 16.70
CA ALA A 10 -5.86 -6.95 17.66
C ALA A 10 -4.33 -6.98 17.41
N ALA A 11 -3.59 -7.55 18.37
CA ALA A 11 -2.17 -7.87 18.20
C ALA A 11 -1.94 -9.21 17.47
N ASP A 12 -2.89 -10.14 17.55
CA ASP A 12 -2.84 -11.44 16.87
C ASP A 12 -3.25 -11.28 15.39
N PRO A 13 -2.37 -11.59 14.42
CA PRO A 13 -2.68 -11.46 13.00
C PRO A 13 -3.84 -12.35 12.54
N GLU A 14 -4.08 -13.51 13.16
CA GLU A 14 -5.20 -14.37 12.78
C GLU A 14 -6.55 -13.76 13.19
N VAL A 15 -6.59 -13.10 14.35
CA VAL A 15 -7.76 -12.33 14.79
C VAL A 15 -8.02 -11.16 13.86
N VAL A 16 -6.97 -10.43 13.47
CA VAL A 16 -7.07 -9.33 12.48
C VAL A 16 -7.58 -9.86 11.14
N ALA A 17 -7.09 -11.01 10.69
CA ALA A 17 -7.50 -11.61 9.42
C ALA A 17 -8.98 -12.02 9.42
N LEU A 18 -9.44 -12.72 10.46
CA LEU A 18 -10.84 -13.13 10.59
C LEU A 18 -11.79 -11.92 10.65
N ALA A 19 -11.47 -10.93 11.48
CA ALA A 19 -12.28 -9.74 11.64
C ALA A 19 -12.30 -8.88 10.36
N GLY A 20 -11.15 -8.70 9.72
CA GLY A 20 -11.02 -7.96 8.46
C GLY A 20 -11.75 -8.64 7.31
N GLU A 21 -11.65 -9.97 7.19
CA GLU A 21 -12.37 -10.76 6.19
C GLU A 21 -13.87 -10.59 6.33
N THR A 22 -14.39 -10.78 7.56
CA THR A 22 -15.82 -10.60 7.88
C THR A 22 -16.28 -9.18 7.53
N TYR A 23 -15.48 -8.16 7.89
CA TYR A 23 -15.83 -6.77 7.62
C TYR A 23 -15.90 -6.48 6.11
N VAL A 24 -14.90 -6.94 5.34
CA VAL A 24 -14.89 -6.79 3.88
C VAL A 24 -16.07 -7.50 3.22
N GLU A 25 -16.40 -8.72 3.66
CA GLU A 25 -17.54 -9.45 3.13
C GLU A 25 -18.86 -8.73 3.39
N VAL A 26 -19.05 -8.17 4.59
CA VAL A 26 -20.26 -7.41 4.93
C VAL A 26 -20.35 -6.13 4.11
N LEU A 27 -19.25 -5.41 3.90
CA LEU A 27 -19.23 -4.25 3.00
C LEU A 27 -19.62 -4.66 1.56
N ALA A 28 -19.06 -5.76 1.06
CA ALA A 28 -19.34 -6.24 -0.29
C ALA A 28 -20.83 -6.62 -0.48
N ARG A 29 -21.49 -7.19 0.54
CA ARG A 29 -22.93 -7.47 0.52
C ARG A 29 -23.79 -6.21 0.39
N HIS A 30 -23.26 -5.05 0.73
CA HIS A 30 -23.91 -3.75 0.57
C HIS A 30 -23.37 -2.94 -0.63
N GLY A 31 -22.65 -3.59 -1.54
CA GLY A 31 -22.10 -2.94 -2.73
C GLY A 31 -20.92 -2.00 -2.46
N ILE A 32 -20.28 -2.11 -1.29
CA ILE A 32 -19.12 -1.29 -0.90
C ILE A 32 -17.85 -2.13 -1.01
N THR A 33 -16.83 -1.62 -1.72
CA THR A 33 -15.52 -2.27 -1.80
C THR A 33 -14.68 -1.92 -0.57
N GLY A 34 -14.31 -2.92 0.23
CA GLY A 34 -13.33 -2.75 1.30
C GLY A 34 -11.90 -2.62 0.77
N VAL A 35 -11.08 -1.80 1.45
CA VAL A 35 -9.66 -1.61 1.13
C VAL A 35 -8.82 -1.86 2.38
N LEU A 36 -7.91 -2.82 2.31
CA LEU A 36 -6.98 -3.15 3.39
C LEU A 36 -5.87 -2.12 3.45
N LYS A 37 -5.53 -1.63 4.64
CA LYS A 37 -4.47 -0.63 4.78
C LYS A 37 -3.72 -0.68 6.12
N HIS A 38 -2.45 -0.26 6.14
CA HIS A 38 -1.60 0.11 4.99
C HIS A 38 -0.63 -1.04 4.76
N PHE A 39 -0.59 -1.57 3.53
CA PHE A 39 0.43 -2.55 3.15
C PHE A 39 1.81 -1.86 3.18
N PRO A 40 2.87 -2.50 3.71
CA PRO A 40 3.05 -3.93 4.02
C PRO A 40 2.61 -4.39 5.42
N GLY A 41 2.00 -3.50 6.21
CA GLY A 41 1.76 -3.69 7.63
C GLY A 41 2.65 -2.76 8.46
N LEU A 42 2.09 -1.63 8.88
CA LEU A 42 2.84 -0.57 9.57
C LEU A 42 2.91 -0.74 11.11
N GLY A 43 2.43 -1.87 11.63
CA GLY A 43 2.34 -2.13 13.07
C GLY A 43 3.70 -2.22 13.77
N ARG A 44 4.76 -2.54 13.01
CA ARG A 44 6.14 -2.67 13.50
C ARG A 44 7.10 -1.65 12.92
N VAL A 45 6.59 -0.64 12.21
CA VAL A 45 7.42 0.45 11.67
C VAL A 45 7.64 1.47 12.80
N PRO A 46 8.87 1.61 13.31
CA PRO A 46 9.15 2.51 14.43
C PRO A 46 9.10 3.99 14.02
N GLU A 47 9.39 4.30 12.74
CA GLU A 47 9.41 5.65 12.20
C GLU A 47 8.03 6.24 11.93
N ASP A 48 7.97 7.57 11.88
CA ASP A 48 6.81 8.28 11.37
C ASP A 48 6.85 8.35 9.84
N THR A 49 5.96 7.61 9.18
CA THR A 49 5.84 7.59 7.71
C THR A 49 5.32 8.91 7.12
N HIS A 50 4.95 9.91 7.93
CA HIS A 50 4.44 11.19 7.41
C HIS A 50 5.53 12.17 7.01
N HIS A 51 6.76 12.02 7.53
CA HIS A 51 7.84 13.01 7.35
C HIS A 51 9.11 12.45 6.72
N PHE A 52 9.35 11.13 6.83
CA PHE A 52 10.55 10.48 6.31
C PHE A 52 10.19 9.16 5.63
N THR A 53 11.02 8.74 4.67
CA THR A 53 10.92 7.39 4.10
C THR A 53 11.17 6.38 5.21
N ALA A 54 10.12 5.64 5.58
CA ALA A 54 10.24 4.58 6.56
C ALA A 54 10.72 3.30 5.89
N HIS A 55 11.39 2.46 6.68
CA HIS A 55 11.95 1.19 6.22
C HIS A 55 11.38 0.06 7.08
N VAL A 56 11.13 -1.08 6.45
CA VAL A 56 10.85 -2.33 7.16
C VAL A 56 12.06 -3.23 6.97
N ASP A 57 12.89 -3.28 8.01
CA ASP A 57 14.10 -4.09 8.08
C ASP A 57 13.80 -5.48 8.64
N LEU A 58 12.82 -6.14 8.02
CA LEU A 58 12.43 -7.52 8.32
C LEU A 58 12.70 -8.41 7.12
N THR A 59 12.97 -9.69 7.39
CA THR A 59 13.06 -10.67 6.32
C THR A 59 11.68 -10.89 5.69
N LYS A 60 11.67 -11.34 4.42
CA LYS A 60 10.41 -11.73 3.75
C LYS A 60 9.62 -12.76 4.56
N GLY A 61 10.30 -13.77 5.14
CA GLY A 61 9.67 -14.81 5.97
C GLY A 61 9.06 -14.29 7.27
N ASP A 62 9.67 -13.28 7.92
CA ASP A 62 9.12 -12.66 9.13
C ASP A 62 7.83 -11.88 8.85
N MET A 63 7.75 -11.24 7.68
CA MET A 63 6.54 -10.55 7.24
C MET A 63 5.47 -11.55 6.80
N GLU A 64 5.84 -12.59 6.05
CA GLU A 64 4.92 -13.66 5.61
C GLU A 64 4.26 -14.41 6.77
N SER A 65 5.03 -14.71 7.81
CA SER A 65 4.55 -15.45 8.98
C SER A 65 3.75 -14.58 9.96
N LYS A 66 3.66 -13.26 9.74
CA LYS A 66 2.99 -12.32 10.65
C LYS A 66 2.24 -11.22 9.89
N ASP A 67 2.93 -10.15 9.48
CA ASP A 67 2.29 -8.92 8.95
C ASP A 67 1.37 -9.17 7.75
N TRP A 68 1.74 -10.13 6.89
CA TRP A 68 1.06 -10.40 5.64
C TRP A 68 -0.07 -11.42 5.75
N ILE A 69 -0.25 -12.08 6.90
CA ILE A 69 -1.33 -13.05 7.12
C ILE A 69 -2.70 -12.42 6.81
N PRO A 70 -3.09 -11.26 7.36
CA PRO A 70 -4.37 -10.65 7.05
C PRO A 70 -4.53 -10.30 5.58
N PHE A 71 -3.51 -9.69 4.96
CA PHE A 71 -3.57 -9.29 3.55
C PHE A 71 -3.74 -10.50 2.63
N ARG A 72 -2.91 -11.53 2.80
CA ARG A 72 -2.94 -12.74 1.96
C ARG A 72 -4.24 -13.50 2.12
N ARG A 73 -4.71 -13.68 3.35
CA ARG A 73 -5.96 -14.39 3.64
C ARG A 73 -7.17 -13.68 3.03
N ILE A 74 -7.33 -12.38 3.32
CA ILE A 74 -8.49 -11.62 2.84
C ILE A 74 -8.49 -11.49 1.32
N CYS A 75 -7.33 -11.25 0.69
CA CYS A 75 -7.25 -11.14 -0.77
C CYS A 75 -7.47 -12.46 -1.51
N ARG A 76 -7.19 -13.60 -0.86
CA ARG A 76 -7.48 -14.92 -1.42
C ARG A 76 -8.98 -15.20 -1.44
N ASN A 77 -9.72 -14.71 -0.45
CA ASN A 77 -11.13 -15.06 -0.23
C ASN A 77 -12.11 -13.97 -0.70
N THR A 78 -11.64 -12.75 -0.96
CA THR A 78 -12.48 -11.60 -1.30
C THR A 78 -11.91 -10.80 -2.48
N LYS A 79 -12.68 -9.80 -2.96
CA LYS A 79 -12.22 -8.80 -3.93
C LYS A 79 -11.76 -7.49 -3.27
N ALA A 80 -11.28 -7.54 -2.03
CA ALA A 80 -10.77 -6.36 -1.34
C ALA A 80 -9.66 -5.68 -2.15
N GLY A 81 -9.62 -4.35 -2.09
CA GLY A 81 -8.44 -3.59 -2.52
C GLY A 81 -7.33 -3.61 -1.47
N ILE A 82 -6.13 -3.21 -1.87
CA ILE A 82 -5.01 -2.92 -0.95
C ILE A 82 -4.54 -1.49 -1.19
N MET A 83 -4.37 -0.75 -0.09
CA MET A 83 -3.66 0.52 -0.08
C MET A 83 -2.17 0.32 0.24
N LEU A 84 -1.31 0.75 -0.67
CA LEU A 84 0.15 0.64 -0.59
C LEU A 84 0.74 1.87 0.10
N GLY A 85 1.40 1.67 1.24
CA GLY A 85 2.07 2.74 1.99
C GLY A 85 3.41 3.17 1.39
N HIS A 86 3.90 4.32 1.86
CA HIS A 86 5.19 4.90 1.46
C HIS A 86 6.35 4.38 2.33
N VAL A 87 6.58 3.07 2.26
CA VAL A 87 7.57 2.36 3.08
C VAL A 87 8.39 1.42 2.23
N ASN A 88 9.71 1.46 2.40
CA ASN A 88 10.63 0.58 1.68
C ASN A 88 10.70 -0.77 2.40
N LEU A 89 10.53 -1.84 1.64
CA LEU A 89 10.71 -3.22 2.13
C LEU A 89 12.14 -3.62 1.82
N THR A 90 13.09 -3.46 2.74
CA THR A 90 14.53 -3.62 2.39
C THR A 90 14.88 -5.01 1.88
N ALA A 91 14.15 -6.05 2.32
CA ALA A 91 14.28 -7.42 1.81
C ALA A 91 13.76 -7.65 0.38
N ILE A 92 13.03 -6.70 -0.23
CA ILE A 92 12.45 -6.82 -1.57
C ILE A 92 12.91 -5.68 -2.48
N ASP A 93 12.71 -4.45 -2.03
CA ASP A 93 13.07 -3.25 -2.74
C ASP A 93 13.54 -2.17 -1.75
N PRO A 94 14.85 -2.03 -1.52
CA PRO A 94 15.39 -1.02 -0.62
C PRO A 94 15.35 0.39 -1.23
N GLU A 95 15.17 0.52 -2.55
CA GLU A 95 15.26 1.80 -3.26
C GLU A 95 13.90 2.48 -3.43
N ARG A 96 12.82 1.69 -3.44
CA ARG A 96 11.46 2.18 -3.73
C ARG A 96 10.50 1.86 -2.59
N PRO A 97 9.60 2.81 -2.25
CA PRO A 97 8.50 2.49 -1.36
C PRO A 97 7.54 1.50 -2.03
N ALA A 98 6.81 0.73 -1.22
CA ALA A 98 5.83 -0.26 -1.69
C ALA A 98 4.84 0.33 -2.71
N SER A 99 4.41 1.59 -2.52
CA SER A 99 3.52 2.30 -3.44
C SER A 99 4.10 2.52 -4.84
N CYS A 100 5.43 2.57 -5.01
CA CYS A 100 6.12 2.89 -6.27
C CYS A 100 7.01 1.73 -6.75
N SER A 101 7.01 0.58 -6.07
CA SER A 101 7.90 -0.54 -6.39
C SER A 101 7.21 -1.55 -7.29
N ALA A 102 7.76 -1.76 -8.49
CA ALA A 102 7.34 -2.84 -9.38
C ALA A 102 7.60 -4.23 -8.80
N LYS A 103 8.65 -4.39 -7.98
CA LYS A 103 8.95 -5.66 -7.29
C LYS A 103 7.87 -5.99 -6.27
N VAL A 104 7.30 -4.98 -5.61
CA VAL A 104 6.24 -5.15 -4.61
C VAL A 104 4.86 -5.24 -5.27
N ALA A 105 4.42 -4.21 -6.00
CA ALA A 105 3.08 -4.17 -6.55
C ALA A 105 2.85 -5.27 -7.61
N ARG A 106 3.73 -5.36 -8.61
CA ARG A 106 3.63 -6.38 -9.66
C ARG A 106 4.13 -7.74 -9.20
N GLY A 107 5.40 -7.81 -8.79
CA GLY A 107 6.06 -9.09 -8.48
C GLY A 107 5.43 -9.82 -7.29
N LEU A 108 5.33 -9.15 -6.14
CA LEU A 108 4.79 -9.78 -4.93
C LEU A 108 3.25 -9.86 -4.96
N ILE A 109 2.55 -8.74 -5.14
CA ILE A 109 1.10 -8.71 -4.90
C ILE A 109 0.31 -9.26 -6.10
N ARG A 110 0.64 -8.86 -7.33
CA ARG A 110 -0.08 -9.33 -8.52
C ARG A 110 0.33 -10.75 -8.93
N GLU A 111 1.62 -11.00 -9.06
CA GLU A 111 2.15 -12.26 -9.60
C GLU A 111 2.22 -13.35 -8.51
N GLU A 112 2.96 -13.11 -7.42
CA GLU A 112 3.18 -14.14 -6.40
C GLU A 112 1.92 -14.45 -5.58
N TRP A 113 1.18 -13.43 -5.14
CA TRP A 113 -0.05 -13.62 -4.36
C TRP A 113 -1.29 -13.85 -5.23
N GLY A 114 -1.23 -13.55 -6.53
CA GLY A 114 -2.36 -13.69 -7.44
C GLY A 114 -3.54 -12.77 -7.12
N MET A 115 -3.29 -11.63 -6.47
CA MET A 115 -4.33 -10.71 -6.01
C MET A 115 -5.04 -10.04 -7.21
N LYS A 116 -6.38 -10.05 -7.19
CA LYS A 116 -7.22 -9.52 -8.28
C LYS A 116 -7.99 -8.24 -7.94
N GLY A 117 -8.04 -7.82 -6.67
CA GLY A 117 -8.68 -6.56 -6.27
C GLY A 117 -7.84 -5.35 -6.66
N LEU A 118 -8.35 -4.14 -6.46
CA LEU A 118 -7.62 -2.93 -6.84
C LEU A 118 -6.40 -2.66 -5.93
N LEU A 119 -5.34 -2.12 -6.51
CA LEU A 119 -4.22 -1.51 -5.80
C LEU A 119 -4.38 0.01 -5.86
N VAL A 120 -4.33 0.63 -4.69
CA VAL A 120 -4.36 2.10 -4.55
C VAL A 120 -3.15 2.55 -3.75
N THR A 121 -2.58 3.71 -4.05
CA THR A 121 -1.51 4.28 -3.21
C THR A 121 -2.08 4.86 -1.91
N ASP A 122 -1.25 4.99 -0.89
CA ASP A 122 -1.46 6.01 0.14
C ASP A 122 -1.27 7.42 -0.48
N ASP A 123 -1.49 8.47 0.31
CA ASP A 123 -1.53 9.84 -0.20
C ASP A 123 -0.18 10.35 -0.71
N PHE A 124 -0.11 10.59 -2.02
CA PHE A 124 1.08 11.11 -2.69
C PHE A 124 1.43 12.56 -2.33
N ALA A 125 0.52 13.30 -1.71
CA ALA A 125 0.86 14.61 -1.13
C ALA A 125 1.78 14.47 0.11
N MET A 126 1.87 13.28 0.72
CA MET A 126 2.74 13.03 1.87
C MET A 126 4.22 13.24 1.53
N ALA A 127 4.97 13.79 2.50
CA ALA A 127 6.35 14.22 2.31
C ALA A 127 7.32 13.15 1.74
N PRO A 128 7.24 11.85 2.08
CA PRO A 128 8.13 10.84 1.49
C PRO A 128 8.03 10.73 -0.03
N ILE A 129 6.88 11.11 -0.60
CA ILE A 129 6.66 11.13 -2.04
C ILE A 129 6.86 12.54 -2.59
N SER A 130 6.15 13.53 -2.04
CA SER A 130 6.13 14.89 -2.59
C SER A 130 7.50 15.60 -2.52
N HIS A 131 8.28 15.35 -1.46
CA HIS A 131 9.66 15.85 -1.32
C HIS A 131 10.71 14.78 -1.65
N GLY A 132 10.28 13.59 -2.09
CA GLY A 132 11.17 12.50 -2.48
C GLY A 132 11.86 12.74 -3.84
N PRO A 133 12.85 11.90 -4.20
CA PRO A 133 13.57 12.04 -5.47
C PRO A 133 12.63 11.99 -6.68
N GLY A 134 12.59 13.07 -7.46
CA GLY A 134 11.71 13.24 -8.63
C GLY A 134 10.25 13.57 -8.30
N GLY A 135 9.92 13.75 -7.02
CA GLY A 135 8.62 14.19 -6.54
C GLY A 135 7.44 13.32 -6.98
N ILE A 136 6.26 13.93 -6.93
CA ILE A 136 5.00 13.25 -7.22
C ILE A 136 4.92 12.73 -8.66
N VAL A 137 5.48 13.46 -9.62
CA VAL A 137 5.45 13.11 -11.06
C VAL A 137 6.16 11.80 -11.34
N ARG A 138 7.39 11.64 -10.83
CA ARG A 138 8.15 10.39 -10.98
C ARG A 138 7.47 9.25 -10.26
N ALA A 139 7.01 9.48 -9.03
CA ALA A 139 6.32 8.47 -8.24
C ALA A 139 5.06 7.96 -8.95
N THR A 140 4.27 8.84 -9.57
CA THR A 140 3.04 8.45 -10.28
C THR A 140 3.36 7.57 -11.48
N ARG A 141 4.35 7.95 -12.30
CA ARG A 141 4.79 7.11 -13.42
C ARG A 141 5.22 5.73 -12.95
N GLU A 142 5.96 5.66 -11.86
CA GLU A 142 6.45 4.39 -11.31
C GLU A 142 5.34 3.52 -10.73
N SER A 143 4.39 4.10 -9.99
CA SER A 143 3.23 3.37 -9.46
C SER A 143 2.35 2.81 -10.56
N ILE A 144 1.99 3.64 -11.56
CA ILE A 144 1.17 3.18 -12.69
C ILE A 144 1.91 2.11 -13.48
N ALA A 145 3.20 2.35 -13.80
CA ALA A 145 4.02 1.35 -14.47
C ALA A 145 4.06 0.05 -13.66
N ALA A 146 4.21 0.11 -12.34
CA ALA A 146 4.23 -1.03 -11.42
C ALA A 146 2.89 -1.79 -11.32
N GLY A 147 1.82 -1.34 -11.98
CA GLY A 147 0.51 -2.00 -11.99
C GLY A 147 -0.39 -1.61 -10.82
N VAL A 148 -0.17 -0.43 -10.23
CA VAL A 148 -1.11 0.19 -9.30
C VAL A 148 -2.26 0.81 -10.10
N ASP A 149 -3.50 0.57 -9.68
CA ASP A 149 -4.69 0.96 -10.45
C ASP A 149 -5.11 2.41 -10.16
N LEU A 150 -4.92 2.87 -8.91
CA LEU A 150 -5.33 4.19 -8.46
C LEU A 150 -4.19 4.90 -7.72
N VAL A 151 -3.90 6.12 -8.13
CA VAL A 151 -3.01 7.04 -7.38
C VAL A 151 -3.88 7.99 -6.58
N LEU A 152 -3.68 8.01 -5.26
CA LEU A 152 -4.40 8.86 -4.33
C LEU A 152 -3.61 10.14 -4.07
N ILE A 153 -4.28 11.28 -4.21
CA ILE A 153 -3.75 12.60 -3.87
C ILE A 153 -4.82 13.29 -3.04
N SER A 154 -4.49 13.65 -1.82
CA SER A 154 -5.36 14.45 -0.97
C SER A 154 -4.84 15.88 -0.84
N TYR A 155 -5.75 16.79 -0.49
CA TYR A 155 -5.46 18.15 0.00
C TYR A 155 -4.93 19.18 -1.02
N ASP A 156 -4.13 18.80 -2.02
CA ASP A 156 -3.64 19.73 -3.04
C ASP A 156 -4.11 19.31 -4.45
N SER A 157 -5.15 19.99 -4.95
CA SER A 157 -5.65 19.74 -6.31
C SER A 157 -4.77 20.37 -7.39
N SER A 158 -3.84 21.28 -7.04
CA SER A 158 -3.01 21.97 -8.03
C SER A 158 -2.02 21.01 -8.70
N VAL A 159 -1.50 20.03 -7.96
CA VAL A 159 -0.59 19.00 -8.48
C VAL A 159 -1.27 17.98 -9.39
N VAL A 160 -2.61 17.89 -9.37
CA VAL A 160 -3.36 16.93 -10.19
C VAL A 160 -3.21 17.23 -11.68
N TYR A 161 -3.19 18.50 -12.07
CA TYR A 161 -3.08 18.89 -13.48
C TYR A 161 -1.72 18.51 -14.08
N ASP A 162 -0.62 18.76 -13.35
CA ASP A 162 0.72 18.39 -13.78
C ASP A 162 0.87 16.87 -13.93
N LEU A 163 0.22 16.11 -13.05
CA LEU A 163 0.19 14.65 -13.12
C LEU A 163 -0.62 14.12 -14.29
N LEU A 164 -1.79 14.69 -14.54
CA LEU A 164 -2.59 14.31 -15.71
C LEU A 164 -1.85 14.60 -17.00
N ALA A 165 -1.21 15.77 -17.14
CA ALA A 165 -0.39 16.10 -18.31
C ALA A 165 0.75 15.09 -18.49
N CYS A 166 1.47 14.79 -17.42
CA CYS A 166 2.55 13.79 -17.41
C CYS A 166 2.09 12.39 -17.85
N LEU A 167 0.90 11.95 -17.41
CA LEU A 167 0.34 10.65 -17.77
C LEU A 167 -0.18 10.62 -19.20
N MET A 168 -0.71 11.72 -19.72
CA MET A 168 -1.16 11.83 -21.12
C MET A 168 0.00 11.84 -22.12
N GLU A 169 1.18 12.26 -21.70
CA GLU A 169 2.41 12.21 -22.51
C GLU A 169 3.14 10.86 -22.44
N ALA A 170 2.74 9.96 -21.54
CA ALA A 170 3.35 8.63 -21.45
C ALA A 170 2.85 7.76 -22.63
N PRO A 171 3.76 7.10 -23.37
CA PRO A 171 3.41 6.29 -24.55
C PRO A 171 2.63 5.02 -24.21
#